data_AF-A0AB37T0T6-F1
#
_entry.id   AF-A0AB37T0T6-F1
#
_cell.length_a   1.000
_cell.length_b   1.000
_cell.length_c   1.000
_cell.angle_alpha   90.00
_cell.angle_beta   90.00
_cell.angle_gamma   90.00
#
_symmetry.space_group_name_H-M   'P 1'
#
loop_
_entity.id
_entity.type
_entity.pdbx_description
1 polymer ?
#
loop_
_entity_poly.entity_id
_entity_poly.type
_entity_poly.pdbx_seq_one_letter_code
_entity_poly.pdbx_strand_id
1 'polypeptide(L)'
;MGWGILLLAGVVEVAWSQSIKPTENFTRFWPTVLCFVLGVAAVYLLSKAMDSLPVGTAYAVFTGIGAVGAIVFGIVIHKDPLSFGRFAAMALIVGGVVLAKVAE
;
A
#
# COMPACT_ATOMS: atom_id res chain seq x y z
N MET A 1 1.64 -15.39 12.92
CA MET A 1 1.08 -14.10 13.40
C MET A 1 1.50 -12.92 12.52
N GLY A 2 2.76 -12.82 12.07
CA GLY A 2 3.24 -11.71 11.22
C GLY A 2 2.47 -11.46 9.91
N TRP A 3 1.95 -12.49 9.25
CA TRP A 3 1.14 -12.32 8.03
C TRP A 3 -0.17 -11.54 8.24
N GLY A 4 -0.83 -11.71 9.38
CA GLY A 4 -2.03 -10.95 9.70
C GLY A 4 -1.72 -9.47 9.95
N ILE A 5 -0.60 -9.20 10.63
CA ILE A 5 -0.07 -7.84 10.81
C ILE A 5 0.31 -7.23 9.47
N LEU A 6 0.88 -8.01 8.56
CA LEU A 6 1.28 -7.55 7.23
C LEU A 6 0.09 -7.18 6.35
N LEU A 7 -0.99 -7.97 6.38
CA LEU A 7 -2.25 -7.61 5.73
C LEU A 7 -2.81 -6.31 6.30
N LEU A 8 -2.78 -6.17 7.62
CA LEU A 8 -3.23 -4.96 8.29
C LEU A 8 -2.37 -3.74 7.93
N ALA A 9 -1.04 -3.92 7.86
CA ALA A 9 -0.10 -2.91 7.37
C ALA A 9 -0.42 -2.48 5.94
N GLY A 10 -0.72 -3.43 5.06
CA GLY A 10 -1.13 -3.15 3.69
C GLY A 10 -2.45 -2.38 3.61
N VAL A 11 -3.45 -2.68 4.45
CA VAL A 11 -4.71 -1.90 4.49
C VAL A 11 -4.46 -0.47 4.98
N VAL A 12 -3.62 -0.29 5.99
CA VAL A 12 -3.23 1.03 6.50
C VAL A 12 -2.46 1.81 5.43
N GLU A 13 -1.60 1.14 4.65
CA GLU A 13 -0.88 1.75 3.52
C GLU A 13 -1.83 2.25 2.43
N VAL A 14 -2.86 1.46 2.11
CA VAL A 14 -3.90 1.89 1.15
C VAL A 14 -4.63 3.12 1.68
N ALA A 15 -5.04 3.12 2.95
CA ALA A 15 -5.67 4.28 3.57
C ALA A 15 -4.74 5.50 3.59
N TRP A 16 -3.44 5.29 3.86
CA TRP A 16 -2.42 6.33 3.84
C TRP A 16 -2.27 6.94 2.44
N SER A 17 -2.13 6.13 1.40
CA SER A 17 -2.01 6.58 0.01
C SER A 17 -3.20 7.47 -0.42
N GLN A 18 -4.40 7.13 0.04
CA GLN A 18 -5.62 7.88 -0.22
C GLN A 18 -5.69 9.20 0.57
N SER A 19 -5.06 9.26 1.75
CA SER A 19 -5.02 10.45 2.59
C SER A 19 -4.11 11.55 2.06
N ILE A 20 -3.21 11.26 1.11
CA ILE A 20 -2.28 12.24 0.52
C ILE A 20 -3.01 13.26 -0.35
N LYS A 21 -3.90 12.83 -1.25
CA LYS A 21 -4.58 13.74 -2.20
C LYS A 21 -5.43 14.83 -1.48
N PRO A 22 -6.18 14.52 -0.41
CA PRO A 22 -6.91 15.52 0.39
C PRO A 22 -6.06 16.53 1.15
N THR A 23 -4.73 16.35 1.25
CA THR A 23 -3.85 17.33 1.93
C THR A 23 -3.69 18.63 1.15
N GLU A 24 -4.02 18.65 -0.16
CA GLU A 24 -3.78 19.77 -1.07
C GLU A 24 -2.35 20.29 -0.93
N ASN A 25 -1.33 19.47 -1.24
CA ASN A 25 0.09 19.80 -1.04
C ASN A 25 0.45 20.16 0.41
N PHE A 26 -0.14 19.45 1.39
CA PHE A 26 0.07 19.69 2.83
C PHE A 26 -0.41 21.05 3.34
N THR A 27 -1.26 21.74 2.59
CA THR A 27 -1.81 23.05 3.00
C THR A 27 -2.95 22.89 4.01
N ARG A 28 -3.65 21.76 4.03
CA ARG A 28 -4.72 21.47 5.01
C ARG A 28 -4.18 20.74 6.24
N PHE A 29 -4.41 21.33 7.41
CA PHE A 29 -3.91 20.81 8.69
C PHE A 29 -4.45 19.40 9.04
N TRP A 30 -5.77 19.22 9.09
CA TRP A 30 -6.39 17.95 9.50
C TRP A 30 -6.02 16.74 8.61
N PRO A 31 -6.10 16.85 7.27
CA PRO A 31 -5.68 15.75 6.39
C PRO A 31 -4.19 15.46 6.48
N THR A 32 -3.36 16.49 6.69
CA THR A 32 -1.90 16.32 6.85
C THR A 32 -1.57 15.54 8.11
N VAL A 33 -2.21 15.87 9.25
CA VAL A 33 -2.03 15.11 10.50
C VAL A 33 -2.44 13.65 10.29
N LEU A 34 -3.59 13.39 9.66
CA LEU A 34 -4.04 12.03 9.38
C LEU A 34 -3.05 11.27 8.48
N CYS A 35 -2.52 11.91 7.46
CA CYS A 35 -1.49 11.35 6.58
C CYS A 35 -0.23 10.95 7.37
N PHE A 36 0.28 11.80 8.26
CA PHE A 36 1.44 11.44 9.07
C PHE A 36 1.15 10.29 10.04
N VAL A 37 -0.02 10.31 10.70
CA VAL A 37 -0.40 9.23 11.64
C VAL A 37 -0.51 7.90 10.92
N LEU A 38 -1.17 7.87 9.75
CA LEU A 38 -1.31 6.65 8.95
C LEU A 38 0.04 6.16 8.42
N GLY A 39 0.92 7.06 7.98
CA GLY A 39 2.26 6.69 7.50
C GLY A 39 3.11 6.08 8.61
N VAL A 40 3.12 6.68 9.80
CA VAL A 40 3.82 6.11 10.97
C VAL A 40 3.22 4.76 11.36
N ALA A 41 1.89 4.63 11.35
CA ALA A 41 1.22 3.37 11.65
C ALA A 41 1.58 2.28 10.63
N ALA A 42 1.61 2.59 9.33
CA ALA A 42 1.97 1.65 8.27
C ALA A 42 3.40 1.12 8.46
N VAL A 43 4.37 2.01 8.68
CA VAL A 43 5.78 1.63 8.91
C VAL A 43 5.94 0.83 10.19
N TYR A 44 5.25 1.19 11.27
CA TYR A 44 5.29 0.46 12.53
C TYR A 44 4.73 -0.97 12.39
N LEU A 45 3.58 -1.12 11.73
CA LEU A 45 2.98 -2.43 11.47
C LEU A 45 3.87 -3.29 10.56
N LEU A 46 4.48 -2.67 9.55
CA LEU A 46 5.42 -3.35 8.66
C LEU A 46 6.66 -3.85 9.42
N SER A 47 7.26 -3.00 10.25
CA SER A 47 8.38 -3.38 11.13
C SER A 47 8.03 -4.58 11.99
N LYS A 48 6.84 -4.57 12.60
CA LYS A 48 6.37 -5.67 13.47
C LYS A 48 6.09 -6.96 12.68
N ALA A 49 5.69 -6.84 11.41
CA ALA A 49 5.53 -8.01 10.55
C ALA A 49 6.90 -8.62 10.16
N MET A 50 7.91 -7.77 9.95
CA MET A 50 9.28 -8.18 9.65
C MET A 50 9.97 -8.93 10.80
N ASP A 51 9.52 -8.78 12.05
CA ASP A 51 10.01 -9.61 13.17
C ASP A 51 9.77 -11.12 12.95
N SER A 52 8.78 -11.48 12.14
CA SER A 52 8.41 -12.88 11.86
C SER A 52 8.63 -13.31 10.41
N LEU A 53 8.92 -12.38 9.50
CA LEU A 53 8.95 -12.60 8.07
C LEU A 53 10.24 -12.02 7.46
N PRO A 54 10.83 -12.66 6.45
CA PRO A 54 11.95 -12.08 5.72
C PRO A 54 11.60 -10.68 5.19
N VAL A 55 12.55 -9.76 5.27
CA VAL A 55 12.35 -8.35 4.87
C VAL A 55 11.92 -8.24 3.41
N GLY A 56 12.51 -9.03 2.51
CA GLY A 56 12.19 -9.05 1.07
C GLY A 56 10.73 -9.42 0.83
N THR A 57 10.32 -10.60 1.31
CA THR A 57 8.94 -11.06 1.36
C THR A 57 7.96 -10.01 1.91
N ALA A 58 8.29 -9.40 3.05
CA ALA A 58 7.38 -8.54 3.79
C ALA A 58 7.16 -7.24 3.02
N TYR A 59 8.25 -6.65 2.54
CA TYR A 59 8.22 -5.41 1.77
C TYR A 59 7.55 -5.59 0.41
N ALA A 60 7.81 -6.71 -0.28
CA ALA A 60 7.18 -7.02 -1.56
C ALA A 60 5.65 -7.11 -1.42
N VAL A 61 5.15 -7.86 -0.43
CA VAL A 61 3.69 -7.97 -0.24
C VAL A 61 3.07 -6.66 0.24
N PHE A 62 3.73 -5.94 1.15
CA PHE A 62 3.27 -4.64 1.63
C PHE A 62 3.10 -3.63 0.47
N THR A 63 4.14 -3.46 -0.34
CA THR A 63 4.11 -2.56 -1.51
C THR A 63 3.12 -3.03 -2.57
N GLY A 64 2.97 -4.34 -2.77
CA GLY A 64 1.95 -4.92 -3.65
C GLY A 64 0.53 -4.55 -3.27
N ILE A 65 0.18 -4.74 -1.99
CA ILE A 65 -1.16 -4.41 -1.48
C ILE A 65 -1.41 -2.91 -1.61
N GLY A 66 -0.43 -2.07 -1.23
CA GLY A 66 -0.51 -0.62 -1.37
C GLY A 66 -0.76 -0.19 -2.81
N ALA A 67 0.01 -0.72 -3.76
CA ALA A 67 -0.11 -0.38 -5.18
C ALA A 67 -1.43 -0.84 -5.80
N VAL A 68 -1.86 -2.08 -5.54
CA VAL A 68 -3.16 -2.58 -6.01
C VAL A 68 -4.30 -1.74 -5.41
N GLY A 69 -4.26 -1.47 -4.12
CA GLY A 69 -5.28 -0.65 -3.45
C GLY A 69 -5.31 0.78 -4.00
N ALA A 70 -4.17 1.42 -4.22
CA ALA A 70 -4.11 2.76 -4.81
C ALA A 70 -4.69 2.80 -6.24
N ILE A 71 -4.44 1.78 -7.06
CA ILE A 71 -5.04 1.68 -8.41
C ILE A 71 -6.56 1.50 -8.31
N VAL A 72 -7.02 0.54 -7.51
CA VAL A 72 -8.46 0.25 -7.33
C VAL A 72 -9.20 1.48 -6.80
N PHE A 73 -8.70 2.11 -5.75
CA PHE A 73 -9.30 3.30 -5.17
C PHE A 73 -9.15 4.53 -6.06
N GLY A 74 -8.09 4.63 -6.86
CA GLY A 74 -7.97 5.61 -7.94
C GLY A 74 -9.15 5.50 -8.91
N ILE A 75 -9.42 4.30 -9.41
CA ILE A 75 -10.51 4.03 -10.34
C ILE A 75 -11.88 4.30 -9.69
N VAL A 76 -12.11 3.80 -8.47
CA VAL A 76 -13.43 3.87 -7.81
C VAL A 76 -13.74 5.26 -7.28
N ILE A 77 -12.81 5.89 -6.54
CA ILE A 77 -13.05 7.18 -5.89
C ILE A 77 -12.73 8.34 -6.82
N HIS A 78 -11.59 8.28 -7.51
CA HIS A 78 -11.14 9.38 -8.35
C HIS A 78 -11.66 9.28 -9.80
N LYS A 79 -12.43 8.23 -10.13
CA LYS A 79 -12.96 7.97 -11.47
C LYS A 79 -11.88 8.02 -12.55
N ASP A 80 -10.68 7.60 -12.16
CA ASP A 80 -9.53 7.53 -13.04
C ASP A 80 -9.84 6.59 -14.22
N PRO A 81 -9.48 6.96 -15.46
CA PRO A 81 -9.79 6.14 -16.61
C PRO A 81 -9.12 4.76 -16.48
N LEU A 82 -9.95 3.72 -16.61
CA LEU A 82 -9.54 2.33 -16.74
C LEU A 82 -8.87 2.15 -18.10
N SER A 83 -7.55 2.30 -18.16
CA SER A 83 -6.77 1.98 -19.35
C SER A 83 -6.26 0.55 -19.28
N PHE A 84 -6.14 -0.09 -20.44
CA PHE A 84 -5.50 -1.40 -20.57
C PHE A 84 -4.08 -1.41 -19.95
N GLY A 85 -3.35 -0.29 -20.07
CA GLY A 85 -2.03 -0.13 -19.46
C GLY A 85 -2.02 -0.19 -17.94
N ARG A 86 -3.04 0.38 -17.26
CA ARG A 86 -3.16 0.29 -15.78
C ARG A 86 -3.46 -1.14 -15.32
N PHE A 87 -4.28 -1.86 -16.08
CA PHE A 87 -4.56 -3.27 -15.80
C PHE A 87 -3.31 -4.14 -15.98
N ALA A 88 -2.55 -3.93 -17.06
CA ALA A 88 -1.28 -4.62 -17.29
C ALA A 88 -0.24 -4.29 -16.20
N ALA A 89 -0.15 -3.03 -15.76
CA ALA A 89 0.72 -2.62 -14.67
C ALA A 89 0.33 -3.31 -13.35
N MET A 90 -0.97 -3.37 -13.03
CA MET A 90 -1.45 -4.08 -11.84
C MET A 90 -1.11 -5.58 -11.89
N ALA A 91 -1.28 -6.22 -13.06
CA ALA A 91 -0.91 -7.62 -13.25
C ALA A 91 0.59 -7.87 -13.07
N LEU A 92 1.45 -6.97 -13.57
CA LEU A 92 2.90 -7.04 -13.39
C LEU A 92 3.32 -6.83 -11.92
N ILE A 93 2.68 -5.92 -11.20
CA ILE A 93 2.94 -5.70 -9.77
C ILE A 93 2.59 -6.96 -8.97
N VAL A 94 1.38 -7.49 -9.17
CA VAL A 94 0.95 -8.73 -8.50
C VAL A 94 1.86 -9.89 -8.87
N GLY A 95 2.20 -10.03 -10.15
CA GLY A 95 3.14 -11.05 -10.63
C GLY A 95 4.52 -10.94 -10.00
N GLY A 96 5.07 -9.73 -9.89
CA GLY A 96 6.35 -9.46 -9.24
C GLY A 96 6.34 -9.79 -7.75
N VAL A 97 5.23 -9.50 -7.05
CA VAL A 97 5.07 -9.85 -5.62
C VAL A 97 4.96 -11.35 -5.42
N VAL A 98 4.20 -12.05 -6.27
CA VAL A 98 4.10 -13.51 -6.21
C VAL A 98 5.46 -14.15 -6.52
N LEU A 99 6.18 -13.64 -7.51
CA LEU A 99 7.53 -14.14 -7.83
C LEU A 99 8.50 -13.90 -6.67
N ALA A 100 8.49 -12.71 -6.06
CA ALA A 100 9.31 -12.40 -4.89
C ALA A 100 8.98 -13.32 -3.70
N LYS A 101 7.72 -13.78 -3.60
CA LYS A 101 7.28 -14.72 -2.59
C LYS A 101 7.68 -16.17 -2.83
N VAL A 102 7.84 -16.57 -4.09
CA VAL A 102 8.18 -17.94 -4.49
C VAL A 102 9.68 -18.13 -4.67
N ALA A 103 10.42 -17.04 -4.95
CA ALA A 103 11.87 -17.05 -5.12
C ALA A 103 12.65 -17.02 -3.79
N GLU A 104 11.98 -16.80 -2.66
CA GLU A 104 12.50 -16.97 -1.29
C GLU A 104 12.09 -18.32 -0.70
#